data_AF-A0A4V2W555-F1
#
_entry.id   AF-A0A4V2W555-F1
#
_cell.length_a   1.000
_cell.length_b   1.000
_cell.length_c   1.000
_cell.angle_alpha   90.00
_cell.angle_beta   90.00
_cell.angle_gamma   90.00
#
_symmetry.space_group_name_H-M   'P 1'
#
loop_
_entity.id
_entity.type
_entity.pdbx_description
1 polymer ?
#
loop_
_entity_poly.entity_id
_entity_poly.type
_entity_poly.pdbx_seq_one_letter_code
_entity_poly.pdbx_strand_id
1 'polypeptide(L)'
;MSWKILLVWVLFIAALMFLSYFFTKRVKMNKEIRKQIQTEEAARKQKYTYLKPGIFDECPREDVSAAALFHCIRKEDEDFDHYFENMNESEKVVYGIYQVGLTLQGQGASLHSFFLSPSTKPFVPIIVDIFEKVGSHELADLMRAARRFAEIIENDEDDDEDDPEMGDYSRYNFSDFTNEFATLVSTTNLNEKITNFILDHKEDFYDKYIPEKNEENGVDEDEGTSN
;
A
#
# COMPACT_ATOMS: atom_id res chain seq x y z
N MET A 1 53.23 5.81 -30.29
CA MET A 1 51.81 5.39 -30.24
C MET A 1 51.17 5.81 -31.56
N SER A 2 50.51 4.91 -32.29
CA SER A 2 49.97 5.22 -33.64
C SER A 2 48.86 6.27 -33.57
N TRP A 3 48.88 7.26 -34.47
CA TRP A 3 47.87 8.34 -34.56
C TRP A 3 46.42 7.81 -34.60
N LYS A 4 46.22 6.63 -35.20
CA LYS A 4 44.92 5.94 -35.26
C LYS A 4 44.41 5.52 -33.87
N ILE A 5 45.31 5.09 -32.98
CA ILE A 5 44.96 4.68 -31.61
C ILE A 5 44.54 5.90 -30.79
N LEU A 6 45.22 7.03 -30.96
CA LEU A 6 44.93 8.29 -30.26
C LEU A 6 43.55 8.86 -30.66
N LEU A 7 43.20 8.77 -31.95
CA LEU A 7 41.86 9.14 -32.46
C LEU A 7 40.72 8.31 -31.86
N VAL A 8 40.91 6.98 -31.71
CA VAL A 8 39.91 6.10 -31.11
C VAL A 8 39.66 6.45 -29.64
N TRP A 9 40.72 6.74 -28.88
CA TRP A 9 40.59 7.15 -27.47
C TRP A 9 39.89 8.50 -27.30
N VAL A 10 40.18 9.48 -28.18
CA VAL A 10 39.49 10.78 -28.13
C VAL A 10 38.01 10.63 -28.43
N LEU A 11 37.63 9.84 -29.44
CA LEU A 11 36.23 9.56 -29.76
C LEU A 11 35.52 8.78 -28.64
N PHE A 12 36.21 7.82 -28.03
CA PHE A 12 35.68 7.05 -26.90
C PHE A 12 35.43 7.93 -25.66
N ILE A 13 36.39 8.79 -25.31
CA ILE A 13 36.23 9.73 -24.19
C ILE A 13 35.12 10.74 -24.47
N ALA A 14 35.02 11.26 -25.70
CA ALA A 14 33.92 12.15 -26.08
C ALA A 14 32.55 11.45 -25.97
N ALA A 15 32.45 10.18 -26.38
CA ALA A 15 31.24 9.38 -26.20
C ALA A 15 30.89 9.15 -24.73
N LEU A 16 31.89 8.86 -23.88
CA LEU A 16 31.70 8.72 -22.43
C LEU A 16 31.24 10.03 -21.77
N MET A 17 31.81 11.17 -22.15
CA MET A 17 31.37 12.48 -21.65
C MET A 17 29.94 12.82 -22.11
N PHE A 18 29.56 12.44 -23.33
CA PHE A 18 28.20 12.62 -23.83
C PHE A 18 27.18 11.74 -23.07
N LEU A 19 27.52 10.46 -22.86
CA LEU A 19 26.72 9.53 -22.07
C LEU A 19 26.57 10.02 -20.63
N SER A 20 27.66 10.41 -19.96
CA SER A 20 27.62 10.87 -18.56
C SER A 20 26.76 12.12 -18.39
N TYR A 21 26.80 13.06 -19.34
CA TYR A 21 25.92 14.23 -19.35
C TYR A 21 24.44 13.83 -19.44
N PHE A 22 24.09 12.94 -20.37
CA PHE A 22 22.71 12.50 -20.57
C PHE A 22 22.18 11.70 -19.36
N PHE A 23 23.00 10.80 -18.81
CA PHE A 23 22.67 10.07 -17.58
C PHE A 23 22.44 11.01 -16.40
N THR A 24 23.34 11.98 -16.19
CA THR A 24 23.21 12.96 -15.09
C THR A 24 21.94 13.80 -15.24
N LYS A 25 21.62 14.24 -16.47
CA LYS A 25 20.39 14.99 -16.76
C LYS A 25 19.13 14.14 -16.47
N ARG A 26 19.11 12.88 -16.90
CA ARG A 26 17.99 11.95 -16.67
C ARG A 26 17.79 11.67 -15.18
N VAL A 27 18.87 11.45 -14.44
CA VAL A 27 18.83 11.24 -12.98
C VAL A 27 18.26 12.46 -12.25
N LYS A 28 18.72 13.66 -12.60
CA LYS A 28 18.18 14.91 -12.01
C LYS A 28 16.69 15.08 -12.28
N MET A 29 16.25 14.84 -13.52
CA MET A 29 14.83 14.92 -13.88
C MET A 29 13.98 13.89 -13.11
N ASN A 30 14.44 12.65 -13.01
CA ASN A 30 13.77 11.62 -12.21
C ASN A 30 13.73 11.98 -10.71
N LYS A 31 14.77 12.63 -10.18
CA LYS A 31 14.79 13.12 -8.80
C LYS A 31 13.77 14.23 -8.58
N GLU A 32 13.64 15.15 -9.53
CA GLU A 32 12.64 16.23 -9.46
C GLU A 32 11.21 15.70 -9.52
N ILE A 33 10.92 14.76 -10.42
CA ILE A 33 9.61 14.09 -10.51
C ILE A 33 9.29 13.37 -9.19
N ARG A 34 10.24 12.62 -8.62
CA ARG A 34 10.06 11.97 -7.31
C ARG A 34 9.77 12.97 -6.21
N LYS A 35 10.49 14.10 -6.20
CA LYS A 35 10.27 15.16 -5.22
C LYS A 35 8.88 15.77 -5.38
N GLN A 36 8.41 16.00 -6.61
CA GLN A 36 7.06 16.51 -6.87
C GLN A 36 5.98 15.55 -6.37
N ILE A 37 6.10 14.26 -6.70
CA ILE A 37 5.17 13.21 -6.23
C ILE A 37 5.14 13.18 -4.69
N GLN A 38 6.31 13.19 -4.04
CA GLN A 38 6.39 13.20 -2.58
C GLN A 38 5.76 14.45 -1.97
N THR A 39 5.97 15.63 -2.57
CA THR A 39 5.34 16.87 -2.09
C THR A 39 3.83 16.87 -2.26
N GLU A 40 3.33 16.29 -3.36
CA GLU A 40 1.90 16.16 -3.62
C GLU A 40 1.23 15.19 -2.64
N GLU A 41 1.86 14.02 -2.40
CA GLU A 41 1.41 13.06 -1.40
C GLU A 41 1.43 13.65 0.01
N ALA A 42 2.48 14.38 0.38
CA ALA A 42 2.56 15.05 1.68
C ALA A 42 1.46 16.12 1.84
N ALA A 43 1.19 16.89 0.79
CA ALA A 43 0.10 17.87 0.79
C ALA A 43 -1.27 17.17 0.92
N ARG A 44 -1.48 16.04 0.24
CA ARG A 44 -2.70 15.22 0.38
C ARG A 44 -2.83 14.63 1.78
N LYS A 45 -1.76 14.06 2.34
CA LYS A 45 -1.74 13.54 3.73
C LYS A 45 -2.12 14.65 4.70
N GLN A 46 -1.52 15.84 4.58
CA GLN A 46 -1.88 17.01 5.41
C GLN A 46 -3.34 17.45 5.25
N LYS A 47 -3.87 17.46 4.00
CA LYS A 47 -5.25 17.85 3.71
C LYS A 47 -6.27 16.90 4.36
N TYR A 48 -5.99 15.60 4.32
CA TYR A 48 -6.92 14.56 4.77
C TYR A 48 -6.53 13.93 6.11
N THR A 49 -5.66 14.59 6.87
CA THR A 49 -5.21 14.12 8.20
C THR A 49 -6.41 13.99 9.15
N TYR A 50 -7.26 15.02 9.20
CA TYR A 50 -8.50 15.01 9.99
C TYR A 50 -9.70 15.20 9.07
N LEU A 51 -10.69 14.31 9.16
CA LEU A 51 -11.84 14.27 8.27
C LEU A 51 -13.05 14.94 8.92
N LYS A 52 -13.37 16.15 8.45
CA LYS A 52 -14.56 16.89 8.89
C LYS A 52 -15.83 16.34 8.23
N PRO A 53 -16.99 16.42 8.89
CA PRO A 53 -18.27 16.14 8.25
C PRO A 53 -18.43 16.90 6.93
N GLY A 54 -18.84 16.19 5.88
CA GLY A 54 -19.01 16.74 4.53
C GLY A 54 -17.74 16.75 3.66
N ILE A 55 -16.55 16.39 4.18
CA ILE A 55 -15.32 16.41 3.37
C ILE A 55 -15.40 15.51 2.15
N PHE A 56 -16.06 14.35 2.26
CA PHE A 56 -16.24 13.41 1.15
C PHE A 56 -17.23 13.88 0.09
N ASP A 57 -18.08 14.87 0.39
CA ASP A 57 -19.00 15.45 -0.59
C ASP A 57 -18.28 16.43 -1.53
N GLU A 58 -17.15 17.00 -1.09
CA GLU A 58 -16.29 17.91 -1.85
C GLU A 58 -14.98 17.25 -2.33
N CYS A 59 -14.67 16.06 -1.81
CA CYS A 59 -13.48 15.31 -2.15
C CYS A 59 -13.55 14.80 -3.60
N PRO A 60 -12.52 15.04 -4.43
CA PRO A 60 -12.43 14.39 -5.73
C PRO A 60 -12.53 12.88 -5.58
N ARG A 61 -13.21 12.20 -6.51
CA ARG A 61 -13.48 10.76 -6.40
C ARG A 61 -12.19 9.95 -6.28
N GLU A 62 -11.18 10.33 -7.06
CA GLU A 62 -9.82 9.78 -7.05
C GLU A 62 -9.05 9.97 -5.73
N ASP A 63 -9.53 10.87 -4.86
CA ASP A 63 -8.93 11.16 -3.57
C ASP A 63 -9.63 10.47 -2.40
N VAL A 64 -10.86 9.98 -2.57
CA VAL A 64 -11.68 9.42 -1.48
C VAL A 64 -10.96 8.28 -0.75
N SER A 65 -10.44 7.29 -1.48
CA SER A 65 -9.75 6.14 -0.89
C SER A 65 -8.47 6.55 -0.16
N ALA A 66 -7.70 7.48 -0.72
CA ALA A 66 -6.51 8.02 -0.07
C ALA A 66 -6.86 8.82 1.19
N ALA A 67 -7.95 9.60 1.17
CA ALA A 67 -8.38 10.40 2.31
C ALA A 67 -8.77 9.52 3.52
N ALA A 68 -9.58 8.49 3.28
CA ALA A 68 -9.92 7.50 4.31
C ALA A 68 -8.69 6.76 4.82
N LEU A 69 -7.76 6.39 3.92
CA LEU A 69 -6.51 5.73 4.30
C LEU A 69 -5.62 6.62 5.18
N PHE A 70 -5.42 7.89 4.82
CA PHE A 70 -4.60 8.80 5.62
C PHE A 70 -5.16 9.02 7.03
N HIS A 71 -6.49 9.04 7.16
CA HIS A 71 -7.15 9.04 8.46
C HIS A 71 -6.85 7.78 9.28
N CYS A 72 -6.91 6.59 8.67
CA CYS A 72 -6.55 5.34 9.34
C CYS A 72 -5.06 5.30 9.74
N ILE A 73 -4.15 5.72 8.84
CA ILE A 73 -2.71 5.80 9.13
C ILE A 73 -2.44 6.77 10.28
N ARG A 74 -3.13 7.92 10.33
CA ARG A 74 -2.97 8.84 11.47
C ARG A 74 -3.33 8.17 12.80
N LYS A 75 -4.42 7.38 12.84
CA LYS A 75 -4.81 6.68 14.08
C LYS A 75 -3.76 5.64 14.51
N GLU A 76 -3.15 4.96 13.55
CA GLU A 76 -1.98 4.09 13.81
C GLU A 76 -0.80 4.91 14.35
N ASP A 77 -0.47 6.04 13.72
CA ASP A 77 0.61 6.93 14.16
C ASP A 77 0.36 7.49 15.58
N GLU A 78 -0.90 7.72 15.97
CA GLU A 78 -1.30 8.25 17.28
C GLU A 78 -1.25 7.21 18.42
N ASP A 79 -1.60 5.94 18.15
CA ASP A 79 -1.60 4.85 19.13
C ASP A 79 -1.29 3.50 18.45
N PHE A 80 -0.02 3.29 18.11
CA PHE A 80 0.43 2.09 17.40
C PHE A 80 0.12 0.77 18.14
N ASP A 81 -0.01 0.79 19.46
CA ASP A 81 -0.27 -0.42 20.24
C ASP A 81 -1.76 -0.81 20.26
N HIS A 82 -2.68 0.16 20.13
CA HIS A 82 -4.13 -0.07 20.21
C HIS A 82 -4.93 0.47 19.01
N TYR A 83 -4.27 0.78 17.90
CA TYR A 83 -4.92 1.38 16.73
C TYR A 83 -6.07 0.51 16.21
N PHE A 84 -5.90 -0.81 16.23
CA PHE A 84 -6.90 -1.74 15.73
C PHE A 84 -8.18 -1.72 16.57
N GLU A 85 -8.05 -1.64 17.89
CA GLU A 85 -9.16 -1.50 18.84
C GLU A 85 -9.84 -0.13 18.71
N ASN A 86 -9.06 0.91 18.39
CA ASN A 86 -9.55 2.28 18.20
C ASN A 86 -10.23 2.51 16.83
N MET A 87 -10.04 1.59 15.88
CA MET A 87 -10.71 1.64 14.58
C MET A 87 -12.13 1.07 14.65
N ASN A 88 -13.07 1.76 14.01
CA ASN A 88 -14.40 1.20 13.76
C ASN A 88 -14.38 0.18 12.60
N GLU A 89 -15.52 -0.46 12.35
CA GLU A 89 -15.65 -1.50 11.32
C GLU A 89 -15.28 -0.99 9.91
N SER A 90 -15.77 0.18 9.50
CA SER A 90 -15.50 0.75 8.18
C SER A 90 -14.02 1.14 8.01
N GLU A 91 -13.39 1.64 9.07
CA GLU A 91 -11.95 1.92 9.10
C GLU A 91 -11.13 0.63 8.98
N LYS A 92 -11.50 -0.44 9.70
CA LYS A 92 -10.85 -1.75 9.60
C LYS A 92 -10.96 -2.33 8.19
N VAL A 93 -12.09 -2.14 7.50
CA VAL A 93 -12.26 -2.59 6.11
C VAL A 93 -11.25 -1.92 5.18
N VAL A 94 -11.19 -0.58 5.19
CA VAL A 94 -10.27 0.16 4.30
C VAL A 94 -8.83 -0.14 4.65
N TYR A 95 -8.50 -0.09 5.92
CA TYR A 95 -7.13 -0.25 6.38
C TYR A 95 -6.63 -1.70 6.27
N GLY A 96 -7.50 -2.70 6.46
CA GLY A 96 -7.15 -4.11 6.26
C GLY A 96 -6.80 -4.43 4.80
N ILE A 97 -7.52 -3.85 3.83
CA ILE A 97 -7.15 -3.99 2.40
C ILE A 97 -5.79 -3.33 2.14
N TYR A 98 -5.54 -2.17 2.74
CA TYR A 98 -4.24 -1.51 2.65
C TYR A 98 -3.11 -2.35 3.25
N GLN A 99 -3.33 -2.99 4.41
CA GLN A 99 -2.37 -3.89 5.05
C GLN A 99 -1.99 -5.06 4.14
N VAL A 100 -2.94 -5.68 3.45
CA VAL A 100 -2.63 -6.69 2.42
C VAL A 100 -1.74 -6.06 1.33
N GLY A 101 -2.12 -4.90 0.80
CA GLY A 101 -1.35 -4.18 -0.21
C GLY A 101 0.10 -3.90 0.20
N LEU A 102 0.34 -3.53 1.46
CA LEU A 102 1.69 -3.30 1.98
C LEU A 102 2.56 -4.55 1.94
N THR A 103 2.01 -5.71 2.31
CA THR A 103 2.77 -6.98 2.29
C THR A 103 3.13 -7.46 0.88
N LEU A 104 2.48 -6.90 -0.14
CA LEU A 104 2.73 -7.16 -1.54
C LEU A 104 3.71 -6.16 -2.18
N GLN A 105 4.30 -5.25 -1.39
CA GLN A 105 5.31 -4.31 -1.86
C GLN A 105 6.71 -4.73 -1.39
N GLY A 106 7.71 -4.57 -2.27
CA GLY A 106 9.13 -4.79 -1.93
C GLY A 106 9.71 -6.13 -2.36
N GLN A 107 10.97 -6.40 -1.97
CA GLN A 107 11.63 -7.68 -2.24
C GLN A 107 11.06 -8.76 -1.31
N GLY A 108 10.52 -9.84 -1.88
CA GLY A 108 9.86 -10.90 -1.12
C GLY A 108 8.36 -10.69 -0.87
N ALA A 109 7.75 -9.74 -1.60
CA ALA A 109 6.31 -9.50 -1.60
C ALA A 109 5.50 -10.78 -1.84
N SER A 110 4.64 -11.14 -0.88
CA SER A 110 3.78 -12.31 -0.97
C SER A 110 2.66 -12.22 0.05
N LEU A 111 1.50 -12.80 -0.28
CA LEU A 111 0.41 -13.03 0.68
C LEU A 111 0.87 -13.86 1.89
N HIS A 112 1.90 -14.69 1.75
CA HIS A 112 2.51 -15.38 2.89
C HIS A 112 2.90 -14.42 4.02
N SER A 113 3.49 -13.28 3.67
CA SER A 113 3.90 -12.26 4.64
C SER A 113 2.72 -11.65 5.38
N PHE A 114 1.55 -11.54 4.73
CA PHE A 114 0.33 -11.08 5.38
C PHE A 114 -0.16 -12.04 6.46
N PHE A 115 -0.13 -13.35 6.20
CA PHE A 115 -0.67 -14.32 7.16
C PHE A 115 0.27 -14.57 8.35
N LEU A 116 1.58 -14.39 8.18
CA LEU A 116 2.57 -14.69 9.23
C LEU A 116 3.08 -13.47 10.00
N SER A 117 2.89 -12.24 9.50
CA SER A 117 3.43 -11.06 10.17
C SER A 117 2.64 -10.72 11.45
N PRO A 118 3.31 -10.40 12.58
CA PRO A 118 2.65 -9.92 13.79
C PRO A 118 1.83 -8.64 13.56
N SER A 119 2.25 -7.76 12.64
CA SER A 119 1.57 -6.48 12.39
C SER A 119 0.20 -6.64 11.73
N THR A 120 0.01 -7.70 10.95
CA THR A 120 -1.23 -7.99 10.21
C THR A 120 -2.12 -9.00 10.91
N LYS A 121 -1.61 -9.66 11.97
CA LYS A 121 -2.34 -10.65 12.77
C LYS A 121 -3.76 -10.22 13.19
N PRO A 122 -4.03 -8.97 13.61
CA PRO A 122 -5.39 -8.56 13.95
C PRO A 122 -6.38 -8.61 12.77
N PHE A 123 -5.90 -8.46 11.54
CA PHE A 123 -6.71 -8.47 10.33
C PHE A 123 -6.95 -9.88 9.76
N VAL A 124 -6.05 -10.84 10.01
CA VAL A 124 -6.14 -12.20 9.46
C VAL A 124 -7.52 -12.86 9.70
N PRO A 125 -8.12 -12.82 10.91
CA PRO A 125 -9.43 -13.45 11.14
C PRO A 125 -10.57 -12.82 10.35
N ILE A 126 -10.49 -11.51 10.06
CA ILE A 126 -11.57 -10.73 9.44
C ILE A 126 -11.34 -10.46 7.96
N ILE A 127 -10.21 -10.89 7.37
CA ILE A 127 -9.81 -10.44 6.04
C ILE A 127 -10.79 -10.86 4.94
N VAL A 128 -11.43 -12.02 5.09
CA VAL A 128 -12.47 -12.50 4.15
C VAL A 128 -13.68 -11.57 4.18
N ASP A 129 -14.19 -11.27 5.38
CA ASP A 129 -15.33 -10.35 5.60
C ASP A 129 -15.03 -8.94 5.08
N ILE A 130 -13.79 -8.46 5.22
CA ILE A 130 -13.34 -7.18 4.65
C ILE A 130 -13.56 -7.14 3.13
N PHE A 131 -13.12 -8.17 2.40
CA PHE A 131 -13.31 -8.23 0.94
C PHE A 131 -14.78 -8.45 0.55
N GLU A 132 -15.56 -9.18 1.35
CA GLU A 132 -17.00 -9.32 1.16
C GLU A 132 -17.74 -7.99 1.33
N LYS A 133 -17.41 -7.20 2.36
CA LYS A 133 -18.02 -5.89 2.66
C LYS A 133 -17.83 -4.87 1.53
N VAL A 134 -16.68 -4.89 0.85
CA VAL A 134 -16.46 -4.04 -0.34
C VAL A 134 -17.04 -4.63 -1.63
N GLY A 135 -17.74 -5.76 -1.57
CA GLY A 135 -18.33 -6.42 -2.75
C GLY A 135 -17.28 -7.08 -3.67
N SER A 136 -16.15 -7.50 -3.12
CA SER A 136 -15.08 -8.18 -3.84
C SER A 136 -15.03 -9.67 -3.55
N HIS A 137 -16.11 -10.36 -3.91
CA HIS A 137 -16.31 -11.80 -3.63
C HIS A 137 -15.17 -12.70 -4.16
N GLU A 138 -14.68 -12.46 -5.38
CA GLU A 138 -13.56 -13.24 -5.95
C GLU A 138 -12.28 -13.12 -5.11
N LEU A 139 -11.97 -11.91 -4.61
CA LEU A 139 -10.86 -11.69 -3.70
C LEU A 139 -11.14 -12.29 -2.32
N ALA A 140 -12.38 -12.26 -1.84
CA ALA A 140 -12.76 -12.90 -0.58
C ALA A 140 -12.57 -14.43 -0.64
N ASP A 141 -12.96 -15.06 -1.75
CA ASP A 141 -12.78 -16.50 -1.97
C ASP A 141 -11.30 -16.87 -2.03
N LEU A 142 -10.50 -16.10 -2.77
CA LEU A 142 -9.04 -16.28 -2.81
C LEU A 142 -8.40 -16.13 -1.42
N MET A 143 -8.79 -15.11 -0.66
CA MET A 143 -8.25 -14.87 0.68
C MET A 143 -8.70 -15.92 1.70
N ARG A 144 -9.89 -16.51 1.52
CA ARG A 144 -10.37 -17.62 2.35
C ARG A 144 -9.48 -18.85 2.16
N ALA A 145 -9.23 -19.24 0.91
CA ALA A 145 -8.34 -20.34 0.60
C ALA A 145 -6.89 -20.06 1.03
N ALA A 146 -6.38 -18.86 0.78
CA ALA A 146 -5.01 -18.50 1.19
C ALA A 146 -4.84 -18.51 2.72
N ARG A 147 -5.87 -18.12 3.49
CA ARG A 147 -5.89 -18.23 4.94
C ARG A 147 -5.90 -19.69 5.38
N ARG A 148 -6.77 -20.52 4.79
CA ARG A 148 -6.83 -21.95 5.09
C ARG A 148 -5.48 -22.64 4.82
N PHE A 149 -4.84 -22.31 3.71
CA PHE A 149 -3.49 -22.80 3.39
C PHE A 149 -2.45 -22.38 4.43
N ALA A 150 -2.53 -21.14 4.95
CA ALA A 150 -1.66 -20.69 6.04
C ALA A 150 -1.88 -21.49 7.33
N GLU A 151 -3.13 -21.78 7.68
CA GLU A 151 -3.50 -22.58 8.86
C GLU A 151 -3.00 -24.02 8.73
N ILE A 152 -3.13 -24.64 7.55
CA ILE A 152 -2.60 -25.99 7.28
C ILE A 152 -1.09 -26.04 7.53
N ILE A 153 -0.35 -25.04 7.03
CA ILE A 153 1.10 -24.94 7.24
C ILE A 153 1.44 -24.69 8.71
N GLU A 154 0.71 -23.81 9.40
CA GLU A 154 0.97 -23.48 10.81
C GLU A 154 0.73 -24.68 11.73
N ASN A 155 -0.28 -25.49 11.43
CA ASN A 155 -0.68 -26.65 12.23
C ASN A 155 -0.02 -27.97 11.82
N ASP A 156 0.79 -27.98 10.74
CA ASP A 156 1.37 -29.19 10.13
C ASP A 156 0.26 -30.22 9.80
N GLU A 157 -0.88 -29.72 9.30
CA GLU A 157 -2.00 -30.54 8.83
C GLU A 157 -1.66 -31.19 7.48
N ASP A 158 -2.18 -32.40 7.24
CA ASP A 158 -2.10 -33.01 5.91
C ASP A 158 -2.95 -32.19 4.93
N ASP A 159 -2.37 -31.83 3.79
CA ASP A 159 -3.05 -31.12 2.72
C ASP A 159 -4.12 -32.02 2.08
N ASP A 160 -5.40 -31.70 2.32
CA ASP A 160 -6.55 -32.41 1.77
C ASP A 160 -7.03 -31.72 0.49
N GLU A 161 -6.87 -32.38 -0.66
CA GLU A 161 -7.31 -31.86 -1.96
C GLU A 161 -8.82 -31.58 -2.02
N ASP A 162 -9.62 -32.21 -1.14
CA ASP A 162 -11.07 -32.05 -1.04
C ASP A 162 -11.51 -31.01 0.03
N ASP A 163 -10.58 -30.19 0.56
CA ASP A 163 -10.89 -29.16 1.55
C ASP A 163 -11.90 -28.12 0.99
N PRO A 164 -13.11 -28.01 1.58
CA PRO A 164 -14.16 -27.13 1.07
C PRO A 164 -13.81 -25.63 1.19
N GLU A 165 -12.88 -25.25 2.08
CA GLU A 165 -12.41 -23.87 2.22
C GLU A 165 -11.35 -23.49 1.18
N MET A 166 -10.65 -24.48 0.61
CA MET A 166 -9.68 -24.28 -0.47
C MET A 166 -10.36 -24.15 -1.85
N GLY A 167 -11.48 -24.84 -2.07
CA GLY A 167 -12.26 -24.74 -3.30
C GLY A 167 -11.41 -24.99 -4.57
N ASP A 168 -11.51 -24.11 -5.56
CA ASP A 168 -10.74 -24.20 -6.82
C ASP A 168 -9.22 -23.96 -6.62
N TYR A 169 -8.80 -23.54 -5.42
CA TYR A 169 -7.42 -23.20 -5.07
C TYR A 169 -6.68 -24.31 -4.32
N SER A 170 -7.22 -25.53 -4.24
CA SER A 170 -6.61 -26.66 -3.50
C SER A 170 -5.18 -27.01 -3.91
N ARG A 171 -4.71 -26.56 -5.08
CA ARG A 171 -3.35 -26.80 -5.58
C ARG A 171 -2.44 -25.58 -5.53
N TYR A 172 -2.93 -24.46 -5.00
CA TYR A 172 -2.18 -23.20 -4.98
C TYR A 172 -1.16 -23.21 -3.84
N ASN A 173 0.04 -22.71 -4.12
CA ASN A 173 0.96 -22.24 -3.09
C ASN A 173 0.88 -20.71 -2.95
N PHE A 174 1.60 -20.13 -1.99
CA PHE A 174 1.58 -18.67 -1.78
C PHE A 174 2.03 -17.83 -2.98
N SER A 175 2.88 -18.35 -3.87
CA SER A 175 3.22 -17.64 -5.11
C SER A 175 2.02 -17.59 -6.04
N ASP A 176 1.27 -18.68 -6.17
CA ASP A 176 0.05 -18.73 -7.00
C ASP A 176 -1.02 -17.80 -6.43
N PHE A 177 -1.27 -17.88 -5.11
CA PHE A 177 -2.17 -16.94 -4.42
C PHE A 177 -1.76 -15.48 -4.63
N THR A 178 -0.46 -15.17 -4.53
CA THR A 178 0.05 -13.80 -4.71
C THR A 178 -0.18 -13.30 -6.15
N ASN A 179 0.08 -14.14 -7.15
CA ASN A 179 -0.10 -13.80 -8.56
C ASN A 179 -1.58 -13.64 -8.92
N GLU A 180 -2.44 -14.52 -8.41
CA GLU A 180 -3.89 -14.45 -8.60
C GLU A 180 -4.45 -13.19 -7.93
N PHE A 181 -4.03 -12.89 -6.70
CA PHE A 181 -4.44 -11.67 -6.01
C PHE A 181 -4.11 -10.42 -6.82
N ALA A 182 -2.87 -10.32 -7.32
CA ALA A 182 -2.46 -9.19 -8.17
C ALA A 182 -3.31 -9.09 -9.45
N THR A 183 -3.66 -10.23 -10.05
CA THR A 183 -4.51 -10.31 -11.25
C THR A 183 -5.93 -9.83 -10.93
N LEU A 184 -6.54 -10.34 -9.87
CA LEU A 184 -7.88 -9.94 -9.42
C LEU A 184 -7.94 -8.46 -9.05
N VAL A 185 -6.96 -7.92 -8.34
CA VAL A 185 -6.90 -6.47 -8.03
C VAL A 185 -6.92 -5.63 -9.32
N SER A 186 -6.17 -6.06 -10.34
CA SER A 186 -6.08 -5.33 -11.61
C SER A 186 -7.35 -5.43 -12.48
N THR A 187 -8.13 -6.51 -12.33
CA THR A 187 -9.28 -6.82 -13.21
C THR A 187 -10.63 -6.49 -12.57
N THR A 188 -10.74 -6.54 -11.24
CA THR A 188 -12.00 -6.37 -10.51
C THR A 188 -12.32 -4.93 -10.10
N ASN A 189 -11.46 -3.97 -10.48
CA ASN A 189 -11.58 -2.56 -10.14
C ASN A 189 -11.75 -2.31 -8.63
N LEU A 190 -10.92 -2.99 -7.83
CA LEU A 190 -10.99 -2.96 -6.36
C LEU A 190 -10.98 -1.53 -5.78
N ASN A 191 -10.21 -0.60 -6.37
CA ASN A 191 -10.18 0.79 -5.89
C ASN A 191 -11.55 1.48 -6.00
N GLU A 192 -12.28 1.26 -7.09
CA GLU A 192 -13.63 1.80 -7.25
C GLU A 192 -14.61 1.18 -6.23
N LYS A 193 -14.47 -0.11 -5.93
CA LYS A 193 -15.25 -0.79 -4.89
C LYS A 193 -15.00 -0.20 -3.50
N ILE A 194 -13.72 0.02 -3.15
CA ILE A 194 -13.33 0.69 -1.90
C ILE A 194 -13.89 2.11 -1.85
N THR A 195 -13.79 2.87 -2.94
CA THR A 195 -14.33 4.22 -3.04
C THR A 195 -15.84 4.25 -2.80
N ASN A 196 -16.60 3.34 -3.40
CA ASN A 196 -18.04 3.22 -3.16
C ASN A 196 -18.35 2.87 -1.71
N PHE A 197 -17.64 1.88 -1.14
CA PHE A 197 -17.80 1.51 0.26
C PHE A 197 -17.59 2.71 1.20
N ILE A 198 -16.53 3.51 0.98
CA ILE A 198 -16.25 4.70 1.80
C ILE A 198 -17.37 5.74 1.67
N LEU A 199 -17.87 5.99 0.46
CA LEU A 199 -18.94 6.97 0.25
C LEU A 199 -20.26 6.54 0.90
N ASP A 200 -20.57 5.24 0.87
CA ASP A 200 -21.76 4.67 1.49
C ASP A 200 -21.67 4.70 3.04
N HIS A 201 -20.45 4.72 3.60
CA HIS A 201 -20.18 4.72 5.04
C HIS A 201 -19.43 5.99 5.50
N LYS A 202 -19.59 7.10 4.78
CA LYS A 202 -18.77 8.32 4.97
C LYS A 202 -18.76 8.87 6.38
N GLU A 203 -19.85 8.68 7.12
CA GLU A 203 -20.02 9.16 8.50
C GLU A 203 -19.09 8.45 9.49
N ASP A 204 -18.71 7.21 9.22
CA ASP A 204 -17.84 6.42 10.10
C ASP A 204 -16.41 6.96 10.12
N PHE A 205 -15.99 7.69 9.10
CA PHE A 205 -14.65 8.21 8.96
C PHE A 205 -14.48 9.63 9.54
N TYR A 206 -15.56 10.28 10.00
CA TYR A 206 -15.46 11.65 10.50
C TYR A 206 -14.90 11.73 11.92
N ASP A 207 -13.96 12.64 12.11
CA ASP A 207 -13.35 12.90 13.41
C ASP A 207 -14.30 13.67 14.33
N LYS A 208 -14.50 13.13 15.53
CA LYS A 208 -15.29 13.78 16.59
C LYS A 208 -14.53 14.93 17.27
N TYR A 209 -13.20 14.84 17.29
CA TYR A 209 -12.31 15.85 17.83
C TYR A 209 -11.22 16.14 16.80
N ILE A 210 -11.09 17.41 16.45
CA ILE A 210 -10.04 17.88 15.54
C ILE A 210 -9.20 18.84 16.37
N PRO A 211 -7.93 18.53 16.66
CA PRO A 211 -7.06 19.44 17.36
C PRO A 211 -7.03 20.79 16.63
N GLU A 212 -7.17 21.88 17.38
CA GLU A 212 -6.83 23.19 16.83
C GLU A 212 -5.38 23.11 16.37
N LYS A 213 -5.08 23.59 15.15
CA LYS A 213 -3.70 23.64 14.66
C LYS A 213 -2.86 24.40 15.69
N ASN A 214 -1.98 23.70 16.40
CA ASN A 214 -0.86 24.36 17.04
C ASN A 214 -0.01 24.94 15.90
N GLU A 215 0.02 26.26 15.75
CA GLU A 215 0.92 26.98 14.82
C GLU A 215 2.40 26.89 15.24
N GLU A 216 2.74 25.98 16.14
CA GLU A 216 4.10 25.75 16.62
C GLU A 216 4.48 24.30 16.33
N ASN A 217 5.11 24.09 15.19
CA ASN A 217 6.26 23.20 15.08
C ASN A 217 7.12 23.74 13.95
N GLY A 218 8.21 24.39 14.39
CA GLY A 218 9.24 24.92 13.52
C GLY A 218 9.79 23.83 12.61
N VAL A 219 10.30 24.31 11.49
CA VAL A 219 11.15 23.57 10.57
C VAL A 219 12.18 22.79 11.38
N ASP A 220 12.06 21.47 11.43
CA ASP A 220 13.18 20.61 11.79
C ASP A 220 14.21 20.78 10.67
N GLU A 221 15.21 21.62 10.93
CA GLU A 221 16.41 21.67 10.13
C GLU A 221 17.05 20.28 10.19
N ASP A 222 17.08 19.63 9.02
CA ASP A 222 17.89 18.47 8.70
C ASP A 222 19.35 18.77 9.08
N GLU A 223 19.73 18.45 10.33
CA GLU A 223 21.13 18.35 10.73
C GLU A 223 21.75 17.22 9.93
N GLY A 224 22.30 17.60 8.78
CA GLY A 224 23.13 16.75 7.95
C GLY A 224 24.25 16.16 8.81
N THR A 225 24.16 14.86 9.07
CA THR A 225 25.29 14.12 9.61
C THR A 225 26.35 14.00 8.52
N SER A 226 27.34 14.89 8.58
CA SER A 226 28.67 14.61 8.05
C SER A 226 29.31 13.53 8.93
N ASN A 227 29.72 12.42 8.32
CA ASN A 227 30.99 11.74 8.56
C ASN A 227 31.24 10.71 7.45
#